data_AF-A0A1Z9BGC5-F1
#
_entry.id   AF-A0A1Z9BGC5-F1
#
_cell.length_a   1.000
_cell.length_b   1.000
_cell.length_c   1.000
_cell.angle_alpha   90.00
_cell.angle_beta   90.00
_cell.angle_gamma   90.00
#
_symmetry.space_group_name_H-M   'P 1'
#
loop_
_entity.id
_entity.type
_entity.pdbx_description
1 polymer ?
#
loop_
_entity_poly.entity_id
_entity_poly.type
_entity_poly.pdbx_seq_one_letter_code
_entity_poly.pdbx_strand_id
1 'polypeptide(L)'
;MRLDTKSILRLRNALLERSGIKLAHQSHPGLDASSPEMQALLARVEPMGEALYLMMVIDGQTEPQERQSLERAIQILTADSLPDQSINQLFEGYEARVRTQGTESRMTQVGAQLCADKEDAEATLMLAAAIALADGNVALSESKMLESLSEWLGFSTRQAQSILDR
;
A
#
# COMPACT_ATOMS: atom_id res chain seq x y z
N MET A 1 -4.08 6.42 -17.08
CA MET A 1 -2.73 5.87 -16.79
C MET A 1 -2.66 4.40 -17.24
N ARG A 2 -1.49 3.84 -17.57
CA ARG A 2 -1.32 2.43 -18.03
C ARG A 2 -0.70 1.58 -16.92
N LEU A 3 -1.40 0.51 -16.50
CA LEU A 3 -1.01 -0.34 -15.36
C LEU A 3 -0.48 -1.73 -15.75
N ASP A 4 -0.69 -2.19 -16.98
CA ASP A 4 -0.24 -3.51 -17.48
C ASP A 4 1.27 -3.54 -17.80
N THR A 5 2.08 -2.76 -17.08
CA THR A 5 3.53 -2.73 -17.27
C THR A 5 4.16 -4.00 -16.70
N LYS A 6 5.36 -4.36 -17.18
CA LYS A 6 6.05 -5.57 -16.71
C LYS A 6 6.29 -5.55 -15.20
N SER A 7 6.59 -4.38 -14.64
CA SER A 7 6.92 -4.25 -13.22
C SER A 7 5.70 -4.31 -12.32
N ILE A 8 4.59 -3.70 -12.74
CA ILE A 8 3.31 -3.83 -12.02
C ILE A 8 2.78 -5.26 -12.10
N LEU A 9 2.91 -5.93 -13.25
CA LEU A 9 2.55 -7.35 -13.36
C LEU A 9 3.40 -8.25 -12.45
N ARG A 10 4.71 -7.99 -12.33
CA ARG A 10 5.58 -8.71 -11.39
C ARG A 10 5.16 -8.47 -9.94
N LEU A 11 4.94 -7.21 -9.56
CA LEU A 11 4.55 -6.84 -8.19
C LEU A 11 3.19 -7.42 -7.84
N ARG A 12 2.21 -7.33 -8.75
CA ARG A 12 0.91 -7.99 -8.62
C ARG A 12 1.08 -9.49 -8.40
N ASN A 13 1.87 -10.16 -9.23
CA ASN A 13 2.09 -11.60 -9.07
C ASN A 13 2.69 -11.93 -7.69
N ALA A 14 3.61 -11.11 -7.18
CA ALA A 14 4.15 -11.26 -5.82
C ALA A 14 3.09 -11.07 -4.73
N LEU A 15 2.12 -10.16 -4.91
CA LEU A 15 0.98 -9.99 -4.00
C LEU A 15 0.01 -11.19 -4.04
N LEU A 16 -0.20 -11.76 -5.23
CA LEU A 16 -1.13 -12.88 -5.46
C LEU A 16 -0.54 -14.26 -5.14
N GLU A 17 0.78 -14.41 -5.17
CA GLU A 17 1.45 -15.68 -4.89
C GLU A 17 1.19 -16.12 -3.44
N ARG A 18 0.19 -17.00 -3.30
CA ARG A 18 -0.20 -17.63 -2.03
C ARG A 18 0.82 -18.66 -1.55
N SER A 19 1.60 -19.22 -2.48
CA SER A 19 2.69 -20.15 -2.19
C SER A 19 3.78 -19.38 -1.49
N GLY A 20 3.93 -19.62 -0.19
CA GLY A 20 5.06 -19.14 0.57
C GLY A 20 6.33 -19.40 -0.22
N ILE A 21 6.89 -18.34 -0.79
CA ILE A 21 8.32 -18.26 -0.89
C ILE A 21 8.72 -18.34 0.57
N LYS A 22 9.08 -19.54 1.02
CA LYS A 22 10.07 -19.69 2.08
C LYS A 22 11.32 -19.02 1.50
N LEU A 23 11.33 -17.68 1.44
CA LEU A 23 12.54 -16.92 1.67
C LEU A 23 13.02 -17.54 2.96
N ALA A 24 14.09 -18.32 2.84
CA ALA A 24 14.56 -19.23 3.87
C ALA A 24 14.29 -18.58 5.21
N HIS A 25 13.39 -19.18 6.00
CA HIS A 25 12.94 -18.68 7.30
C HIS A 25 14.19 -18.60 8.18
N GLN A 26 14.99 -17.57 7.97
CA GLN A 26 15.75 -16.95 9.02
C GLN A 26 14.62 -16.34 9.82
N SER A 27 14.17 -17.08 10.81
CA SER A 27 13.50 -16.52 11.96
C SER A 27 14.43 -15.44 12.49
N HIS A 28 14.35 -14.24 11.91
CA HIS A 28 14.69 -13.05 12.64
C HIS A 28 13.79 -13.16 13.87
N PRO A 29 14.34 -13.28 15.09
CA PRO A 29 13.52 -13.18 16.27
C PRO A 29 12.73 -11.89 16.07
N GLY A 30 11.40 -12.02 15.90
CA GLY A 30 10.56 -10.89 15.51
C GLY A 30 10.96 -9.72 16.38
N LEU A 31 11.26 -8.58 15.76
CA LEU A 31 11.64 -7.39 16.51
C LEU A 31 10.61 -7.24 17.63
N ASP A 32 11.08 -7.06 18.87
CA ASP A 32 10.16 -6.81 19.97
C ASP A 32 9.25 -5.67 19.54
N ALA A 33 7.94 -5.84 19.68
CA ALA A 33 6.95 -4.82 19.31
C ALA A 33 7.26 -3.47 19.98
N SER A 34 7.96 -3.50 21.11
CA SER A 34 8.39 -2.33 21.88
C SER A 34 9.75 -1.78 21.47
N SER A 35 10.48 -2.44 20.56
CA SER A 35 11.82 -2.00 20.14
C SER A 35 11.75 -0.68 19.35
N PRO A 36 12.74 0.22 19.51
CA PRO A 36 12.82 1.44 18.73
C PRO A 36 12.88 1.17 17.21
N GLU A 37 13.53 0.08 16.79
CA GLU A 37 13.59 -0.32 15.39
C GLU A 37 12.21 -0.69 14.85
N MET A 38 11.40 -1.43 15.62
CA MET A 38 10.04 -1.78 15.23
C MET A 38 9.15 -0.53 15.15
N GLN A 39 9.26 0.38 16.11
CA GLN A 39 8.49 1.63 16.10
C GLN A 39 8.85 2.51 14.89
N ALA A 40 10.13 2.59 14.55
CA ALA A 40 10.58 3.32 13.36
C ALA A 40 10.07 2.68 12.05
N LEU A 41 10.09 1.34 11.97
CA LEU A 41 9.55 0.60 10.82
C LEU A 41 8.04 0.84 10.67
N LEU A 42 7.28 0.74 11.77
CA LEU A 42 5.85 1.02 11.80
C LEU A 42 5.56 2.47 11.37
N ALA A 43 6.27 3.45 11.93
CA ALA A 43 6.08 4.86 11.60
C ALA A 43 6.34 5.17 10.12
N ARG A 44 7.27 4.45 9.47
CA ARG A 44 7.52 4.57 8.03
C ARG A 44 6.42 3.95 7.18
N VAL A 45 5.95 2.76 7.55
CA VAL A 45 5.01 1.98 6.72
C VAL A 45 3.55 2.39 6.94
N GLU A 46 3.20 2.93 8.10
CA GLU A 46 1.85 3.39 8.43
C GLU A 46 1.24 4.34 7.39
N PRO A 47 1.90 5.45 6.96
CA PRO A 47 1.30 6.33 5.95
C PRO A 47 1.13 5.64 4.59
N MET A 48 2.04 4.74 4.22
CA MET A 48 1.92 3.97 2.97
C MET A 48 0.71 3.03 3.04
N GLY A 49 0.60 2.26 4.12
CA GLY A 49 -0.51 1.35 4.35
C GLY A 49 -1.86 2.07 4.43
N GLU A 50 -1.90 3.23 5.08
CA GLU A 50 -3.11 4.04 5.16
C GLU A 50 -3.53 4.58 3.78
N ALA A 51 -2.59 5.07 2.96
CA ALA A 51 -2.89 5.53 1.60
C ALA A 51 -3.53 4.42 0.74
N LEU A 52 -2.97 3.21 0.81
CA LEU A 52 -3.49 2.05 0.10
C LEU A 52 -4.88 1.65 0.62
N TYR A 53 -5.09 1.69 1.94
CA TYR A 53 -6.41 1.43 2.54
C TYR A 53 -7.45 2.46 2.10
N LEU A 54 -7.10 3.75 2.12
CA LEU A 54 -7.98 4.85 1.70
C LEU A 54 -8.41 4.72 0.24
N MET A 55 -7.51 4.25 -0.63
CA MET A 55 -7.83 3.96 -2.03
C MET A 55 -8.88 2.86 -2.18
N MET A 56 -8.83 1.83 -1.34
CA MET A 56 -9.81 0.74 -1.38
C MET A 56 -11.18 1.19 -0.88
N VAL A 57 -11.24 1.96 0.20
CA VAL A 57 -12.53 2.29 0.85
C VAL A 57 -13.23 3.53 0.28
N ILE A 58 -12.66 4.19 -0.74
CA ILE A 58 -13.19 5.46 -1.26
C ILE A 58 -14.54 5.30 -1.97
N ASP A 59 -14.81 4.14 -2.58
CA ASP A 59 -16.13 3.82 -3.15
C ASP A 59 -17.08 3.19 -2.12
N GLY A 60 -16.62 3.03 -0.88
CA GLY A 60 -17.37 2.44 0.23
C GLY A 60 -17.48 0.92 0.19
N GLN A 61 -16.81 0.25 -0.75
CA GLN A 61 -16.68 -1.20 -0.79
C GLN A 61 -15.26 -1.60 -0.39
N THR A 62 -15.11 -2.82 0.09
CA THR A 62 -13.79 -3.36 0.40
C THR A 62 -13.89 -4.83 0.12
N GLU A 63 -13.27 -5.28 -0.96
CA GLU A 63 -13.32 -6.68 -1.32
C GLU A 63 -12.32 -7.47 -0.46
N PRO A 64 -12.66 -8.70 0.00
CA PRO A 64 -11.73 -9.51 0.79
C PRO A 64 -10.38 -9.73 0.10
N GLN A 65 -10.36 -9.78 -1.23
CA GLN A 65 -9.15 -9.97 -2.03
C GLN A 65 -8.24 -8.74 -2.05
N GLU A 66 -8.81 -7.53 -2.05
CA GLU A 66 -8.04 -6.28 -1.95
C GLU A 66 -7.41 -6.14 -0.56
N ARG A 67 -8.17 -6.49 0.50
CA ARG A 67 -7.64 -6.51 1.86
C ARG A 67 -6.47 -7.46 2.00
N GLN A 68 -6.59 -8.66 1.45
CA GLN A 68 -5.50 -9.63 1.43
C GLN A 68 -4.29 -9.09 0.66
N SER A 69 -4.50 -8.39 -0.46
CA SER A 69 -3.43 -7.79 -1.25
C SER A 69 -2.72 -6.66 -0.48
N LEU A 70 -3.46 -5.88 0.30
CA LEU A 70 -2.91 -4.85 1.18
C LEU A 70 -2.12 -5.44 2.36
N GLU A 71 -2.62 -6.50 3.00
CA GLU A 71 -1.85 -7.26 4.00
C GLU A 71 -0.49 -7.70 3.44
N ARG A 72 -0.47 -8.22 2.20
CA ARG A 72 0.78 -8.61 1.53
C ARG A 72 1.66 -7.42 1.16
N ALA A 73 1.08 -6.30 0.75
CA ALA A 73 1.84 -5.08 0.49
C ALA A 73 2.58 -4.62 1.76
N ILE A 74 1.92 -4.63 2.92
CA ILE A 74 2.54 -4.28 4.21
C ILE A 74 3.66 -5.27 4.57
N GLN A 75 3.46 -6.58 4.35
CA GLN A 75 4.49 -7.59 4.56
C GLN A 75 5.71 -7.36 3.67
N ILE A 76 5.53 -7.04 2.38
CA ILE A 76 6.62 -6.72 1.46
C ILE A 76 7.37 -5.46 1.90
N LEU A 77 6.65 -4.39 2.27
CA LEU A 77 7.24 -3.13 2.74
C LEU A 77 8.08 -3.29 4.01
N THR A 78 7.79 -4.33 4.79
CA THR A 78 8.41 -4.62 6.08
C THR A 78 9.33 -5.83 6.03
N ALA A 79 9.56 -6.40 4.85
CA ALA A 79 10.33 -7.63 4.65
C ALA A 79 9.92 -8.74 5.64
N ASP A 80 8.60 -8.95 5.80
CA ASP A 80 8.00 -9.93 6.71
C ASP A 80 8.35 -9.73 8.21
N SER A 81 8.82 -8.54 8.58
CA SER A 81 9.23 -8.26 9.96
C SER A 81 8.06 -7.95 10.90
N LEU A 82 6.88 -7.59 10.36
CA LEU A 82 5.70 -7.31 11.16
C LEU A 82 4.89 -8.58 11.45
N PRO A 83 4.54 -8.85 12.73
CA PRO A 83 3.56 -9.87 13.08
C PRO A 83 2.16 -9.55 12.53
N ASP A 84 1.40 -10.58 12.20
CA ASP A 84 0.00 -10.44 11.73
C ASP A 84 -0.87 -9.61 12.71
N GLN A 85 -0.61 -9.72 14.02
CA GLN A 85 -1.31 -8.93 15.03
C GLN A 85 -1.06 -7.42 14.85
N SER A 86 0.17 -7.00 14.54
CA SER A 86 0.51 -5.60 14.30
C SER A 86 -0.13 -5.08 13.01
N ILE A 87 -0.19 -5.92 11.97
CA ILE A 87 -0.87 -5.59 10.72
C ILE A 87 -2.37 -5.38 10.96
N ASN A 88 -3.01 -6.26 11.75
CA ASN A 88 -4.42 -6.09 12.11
C ASN A 88 -4.67 -4.79 12.91
N GLN A 89 -3.78 -4.45 13.84
CA GLN A 89 -3.86 -3.20 14.59
C GLN A 89 -3.74 -1.96 13.69
N LEU A 90 -2.89 -2.01 12.65
CA LEU A 90 -2.83 -0.95 11.65
C LEU A 90 -4.19 -0.77 10.95
N PHE A 91 -4.84 -1.85 10.51
CA PHE A 91 -6.16 -1.78 9.88
C PHE A 91 -7.25 -1.22 10.80
N GLU A 92 -7.29 -1.68 12.05
CA GLU A 92 -8.22 -1.13 13.05
C GLU A 92 -8.00 0.38 13.24
N GLY A 93 -6.73 0.82 13.23
CA GLY A 93 -6.34 2.22 13.26
C GLY A 93 -6.84 3.00 12.03
N TYR A 94 -6.66 2.46 10.83
CA TYR A 94 -7.12 3.09 9.59
C TYR A 94 -8.64 3.23 9.56
N GLU A 95 -9.37 2.17 9.89
CA GLU A 95 -10.83 2.18 9.95
C GLU A 95 -11.34 3.21 10.97
N ALA A 96 -10.72 3.26 12.16
CA ALA A 96 -11.08 4.24 13.17
C ALA A 96 -10.83 5.69 12.69
N ARG A 97 -9.72 5.94 11.99
CA ARG A 97 -9.41 7.26 11.42
C ARG A 97 -10.36 7.66 10.31
N VAL A 98 -10.70 6.74 9.39
CA VAL A 98 -11.70 7.00 8.34
C VAL A 98 -13.06 7.29 8.95
N ARG A 99 -13.50 6.50 9.94
CA ARG A 99 -14.79 6.71 10.61
C ARG A 99 -14.90 8.04 11.34
N THR A 100 -13.79 8.55 11.88
CA THR A 100 -13.79 9.77 12.69
C THR A 100 -13.49 11.04 11.88
N GLN A 101 -12.66 10.94 10.84
CA GLN A 101 -12.16 12.11 10.10
C GLN A 101 -12.68 12.18 8.66
N GLY A 102 -13.21 11.08 8.13
CA GLY A 102 -13.60 10.95 6.74
C GLY A 102 -12.44 10.67 5.79
N THR A 103 -12.72 9.97 4.70
CA THR A 103 -11.72 9.50 3.72
C THR A 103 -10.94 10.66 3.09
N GLU A 104 -11.61 11.72 2.65
CA GLU A 104 -10.97 12.87 1.97
C GLU A 104 -9.97 13.61 2.86
N SER A 105 -10.33 13.84 4.13
CA SER A 105 -9.45 14.48 5.12
C SER A 105 -8.20 13.64 5.39
N ARG A 106 -8.38 12.32 5.57
CA ARG A 106 -7.26 11.39 5.75
C ARG A 106 -6.36 11.35 4.54
N MET A 107 -6.93 11.29 3.34
CA MET A 107 -6.19 11.25 2.08
C MET A 107 -5.28 12.46 1.92
N THR A 108 -5.79 13.66 2.25
CA THR A 108 -5.00 14.90 2.22
C THR A 108 -3.83 14.87 3.20
N GLN A 109 -4.06 14.40 4.44
CA GLN A 109 -3.02 14.34 5.47
C GLN A 109 -1.94 13.31 5.14
N VAL A 110 -2.35 12.11 4.73
CA VAL A 110 -1.42 11.04 4.36
C VAL A 110 -0.64 11.40 3.09
N GLY A 111 -1.30 12.01 2.09
CA GLY A 111 -0.63 12.52 0.90
C GLY A 111 0.46 13.54 1.23
N ALA A 112 0.20 14.46 2.17
CA ALA A 112 1.19 15.43 2.64
C ALA A 112 2.38 14.79 3.38
N GLN A 113 2.16 13.66 4.07
CA GLN A 113 3.24 12.91 4.72
C GLN A 113 4.09 12.18 3.69
N LEU A 114 3.45 11.50 2.73
CA LEU A 114 4.16 10.72 1.71
C LEU A 114 4.89 11.61 0.70
N CYS A 115 4.36 12.79 0.35
CA CYS A 115 5.04 13.66 -0.60
C CYS A 115 6.36 14.23 -0.06
N ALA A 116 6.61 14.14 1.25
CA ALA A 116 7.87 14.54 1.87
C ALA A 116 9.01 13.55 1.58
N ASP A 117 8.70 12.27 1.33
CA ASP A 117 9.67 11.24 0.96
C ASP A 117 9.33 10.65 -0.41
N LYS A 118 10.17 10.97 -1.40
CA LYS A 118 9.93 10.55 -2.78
C LYS A 118 10.00 9.03 -2.95
N GLU A 119 10.84 8.33 -2.19
CA GLU A 119 10.96 6.87 -2.32
C GLU A 119 9.69 6.19 -1.80
N ASP A 120 9.17 6.64 -0.66
CA ASP A 120 7.93 6.13 -0.08
C ASP A 120 6.71 6.49 -0.95
N ALA A 121 6.70 7.68 -1.57
CA ALA A 121 5.66 8.06 -2.52
C ALA A 121 5.70 7.18 -3.79
N GLU A 122 6.88 6.94 -4.39
CA GLU A 122 7.02 6.06 -5.56
C GLU A 122 6.61 4.63 -5.22
N ALA A 123 7.01 4.10 -4.06
CA ALA A 123 6.66 2.77 -3.60
C ALA A 123 5.16 2.61 -3.34
N THR A 124 4.52 3.60 -2.70
CA THR A 124 3.07 3.64 -2.49
C THR A 124 2.32 3.59 -3.83
N LEU A 125 2.74 4.38 -4.81
CA LEU A 125 2.12 4.41 -6.14
C LEU A 125 2.22 3.06 -6.85
N MET A 126 3.40 2.41 -6.81
CA MET A 126 3.60 1.10 -7.44
C MET A 126 2.75 0.01 -6.78
N LEU A 127 2.66 0.01 -5.45
CA LEU A 127 1.83 -0.95 -4.72
C LEU A 127 0.34 -0.73 -4.99
N ALA A 128 -0.12 0.53 -5.01
CA ALA A 128 -1.50 0.86 -5.34
C ALA A 128 -1.87 0.33 -6.74
N ALA A 129 -1.00 0.56 -7.73
CA ALA A 129 -1.20 0.06 -9.09
C ALA A 129 -1.22 -1.48 -9.17
N ALA A 130 -0.43 -2.16 -8.35
CA ALA A 130 -0.41 -3.62 -8.29
C ALA A 130 -1.66 -4.21 -7.61
N ILE A 131 -2.16 -3.56 -6.54
CA ILE A 131 -3.40 -3.94 -5.86
C ILE A 131 -4.60 -3.75 -6.81
N ALA A 132 -4.68 -2.60 -7.48
CA ALA A 132 -5.74 -2.30 -8.46
C ALA A 132 -5.71 -3.19 -9.71
N LEU A 133 -4.64 -3.98 -9.93
CA LEU A 133 -4.56 -4.95 -11.03
C LEU A 133 -4.74 -6.39 -10.52
N ALA A 134 -4.98 -6.60 -9.23
CA ALA A 134 -4.94 -7.92 -8.58
C ALA A 134 -5.95 -8.92 -9.15
N ASP A 135 -7.13 -8.47 -9.58
CA ASP A 135 -8.15 -9.30 -10.21
C ASP A 135 -7.91 -9.52 -11.72
N GLY A 136 -6.88 -8.87 -12.29
CA GLY A 136 -6.50 -8.94 -13.69
C GLY A 136 -7.23 -7.94 -14.59
N ASN A 137 -8.17 -7.17 -14.06
CA ASN A 137 -8.83 -6.06 -14.73
C ASN A 137 -8.47 -4.75 -14.02
N VAL A 138 -8.76 -3.63 -14.68
CA VAL A 138 -8.67 -2.31 -14.05
C VAL A 138 -9.92 -1.57 -14.47
N ALA A 139 -10.80 -1.32 -13.51
CA ALA A 139 -11.98 -0.50 -13.74
C ALA A 139 -11.59 0.96 -13.99
N LEU A 140 -12.47 1.69 -14.68
CA LEU A 140 -12.29 3.13 -14.89
C LEU A 140 -12.27 3.89 -13.56
N SER A 141 -12.97 3.41 -12.54
CA SER A 141 -12.93 3.95 -11.18
C SER A 141 -11.53 3.82 -10.59
N GLU A 142 -10.92 2.64 -10.62
CA GLU A 142 -9.58 2.38 -10.07
C GLU A 142 -8.50 3.20 -10.79
N SER A 143 -8.60 3.33 -12.12
CA SER A 143 -7.70 4.19 -12.88
C SER A 143 -7.78 5.66 -12.44
N LYS A 144 -8.99 6.18 -12.19
CA LYS A 144 -9.19 7.54 -11.69
C LYS A 144 -8.71 7.71 -10.25
N MET A 145 -8.91 6.69 -9.42
CA MET A 145 -8.42 6.68 -8.04
C MET A 145 -6.90 6.74 -8.02
N LEU A 146 -6.22 5.98 -8.88
CA LEU A 146 -4.77 6.00 -9.00
C LEU A 146 -4.22 7.32 -9.57
N GLU A 147 -4.94 7.94 -10.50
CA GLU A 147 -4.59 9.28 -10.99
C GLU A 147 -4.68 10.30 -9.84
N SER A 148 -5.76 10.25 -9.06
CA SER A 148 -5.95 11.11 -7.88
C SER A 148 -4.86 10.86 -6.82
N LEU A 149 -4.51 9.59 -6.56
CA LEU A 149 -3.41 9.24 -5.68
C LEU A 149 -2.08 9.80 -6.18
N SER A 150 -1.79 9.69 -7.48
CA SER A 150 -0.55 10.21 -8.04
C SER A 150 -0.42 11.72 -7.84
N GLU A 151 -1.52 12.46 -7.98
CA GLU A 151 -1.56 13.90 -7.72
C GLU A 151 -1.32 14.23 -6.24
N TRP A 152 -1.94 13.48 -5.33
CA TRP A 152 -1.72 13.65 -3.88
C TRP A 152 -0.29 13.32 -3.44
N LEU A 153 0.36 12.37 -4.11
CA LEU A 153 1.76 12.02 -3.91
C LEU A 153 2.72 13.05 -4.55
N GLY A 154 2.20 14.05 -5.27
CA GLY A 154 2.99 15.10 -5.91
C GLY A 154 3.56 14.71 -7.27
N PHE A 155 3.04 13.66 -7.92
CA PHE A 155 3.44 13.24 -9.24
C PHE A 155 2.47 13.74 -10.31
N SER A 156 3.00 14.31 -11.38
CA SER A 156 2.23 14.46 -12.62
C SER A 156 1.93 13.09 -13.24
N THR A 157 0.88 13.00 -14.06
CA THR A 157 0.53 11.78 -14.80
C THR A 157 1.71 11.18 -15.57
N ARG A 158 2.59 12.04 -16.11
CA ARG A 158 3.80 11.60 -16.84
C ARG A 158 4.85 10.99 -15.92
N GLN A 159 5.05 11.57 -14.75
CA GLN A 159 5.98 11.03 -13.74
C GLN A 159 5.45 9.71 -13.20
N ALA A 160 4.15 9.67 -12.87
CA ALA A 160 3.46 8.45 -12.45
C ALA A 160 3.65 7.33 -13.47
N GLN A 161 3.37 7.59 -14.75
CA GLN A 161 3.59 6.59 -15.81
C GLN A 161 5.06 6.14 -15.89
N SER A 162 6.01 7.09 -15.80
CA SER A 162 7.43 6.75 -15.83
C SER A 162 7.85 5.89 -14.63
N ILE A 163 7.24 6.04 -13.46
CA ILE A 163 7.51 5.20 -12.28
C ILE A 163 6.98 3.78 -12.54
N LEU A 164 5.75 3.67 -13.05
CA LEU A 164 5.12 2.38 -13.34
C LEU A 164 5.83 1.60 -14.47
N ASP A 165 6.50 2.29 -15.39
CA ASP A 165 7.20 1.68 -16.52
C ASP A 165 8.60 1.16 -16.20
N ARG A 166 9.20 1.52 -15.06
CA ARG A 166 10.56 1.09 -14.64
C ARG A 166 10.60 -0.40 -14.37
#